data_AF-A0A381YCR9-F1
#
_entry.id   AF-A0A381YCR9-F1
#
_cell.length_a   1.000
_cell.length_b   1.000
_cell.length_c   1.000
_cell.angle_alpha   90.00
_cell.angle_beta   90.00
_cell.angle_gamma   90.00
#
_symmetry.space_group_name_H-M   'P 1'
#
loop_
_entity.id
_entity.type
_entity.pdbx_description
1 polymer ?
#
loop_
_entity_poly.entity_id
_entity_poly.type
_entity_poly.pdbx_seq_one_letter_code
_entity_poly.pdbx_strand_id
1 'polypeptide(L)'
;MIKYISLILFIGLSWGQKEYNIDHIEKQGVVYKQKVSDEIVNGNIFQISGEMKLPLGMMKDGKKTGKWMVWYNDGTKKQEGTFNDDGRRDGLWTYWDKSNGKEYKGKVEVSFEDGGVIGAMIYDGGGFEWYPNNEIKSYNSYKNGTLDGLITRWYDNGQKETEYTLKNRNYDGLFTRWRVNGGKEREGTFKDGKKDGKWTEWYDNGQKMYEGTYKGLDKWGDPQLDGVYTGWYDNGQKRSYGTYKVGNKDSKWTYWYKNGQKMDEETFKDGHLISEKKWNKDGSVKE
;
A
#
# COMPACT_ATOMS: atom_id res chain seq x y z
N MET A 1 38.73 -22.11 26.53
CA MET A 1 37.40 -22.76 26.55
C MET A 1 36.75 -22.48 25.20
N ILE A 2 37.04 -23.32 24.20
CA ILE A 2 36.56 -23.16 22.82
C ILE A 2 35.39 -24.14 22.66
N LYS A 3 34.18 -23.61 22.44
CA LYS A 3 32.99 -24.43 22.17
C LYS A 3 32.97 -24.80 20.69
N TYR A 4 33.13 -26.10 20.41
CA TYR A 4 32.95 -26.68 19.09
C TYR A 4 31.48 -26.60 18.67
N ILE A 5 31.23 -26.05 17.48
CA ILE A 5 29.97 -26.22 16.76
C ILE A 5 30.15 -27.47 15.90
N SER A 6 29.40 -28.53 16.22
CA SER A 6 29.39 -29.77 15.45
C SER A 6 28.87 -29.51 14.04
N LEU A 7 29.78 -29.55 13.06
CA LEU A 7 29.47 -29.59 11.63
C LEU A 7 29.14 -31.05 11.29
N ILE A 8 27.86 -31.38 11.10
CA ILE A 8 27.46 -32.67 10.54
C ILE A 8 27.68 -32.58 9.02
N LEU A 9 28.75 -33.22 8.55
CA LEU A 9 29.02 -33.43 7.13
C LEU A 9 28.04 -34.49 6.59
N PHE A 10 27.03 -34.07 5.83
CA PHE A 10 26.32 -34.97 4.92
C PHE A 10 27.12 -35.03 3.61
N ILE A 11 27.93 -36.08 3.42
CA ILE A 11 28.44 -36.43 2.09
C ILE A 11 27.35 -37.26 1.41
N GLY A 12 26.32 -36.58 0.92
CA GLY A 12 25.42 -37.10 -0.10
C GLY A 12 25.91 -36.61 -1.46
N LEU A 13 26.06 -37.52 -2.43
CA LEU A 13 26.31 -37.20 -3.83
C LEU A 13 25.16 -36.34 -4.39
N SER A 14 25.25 -35.03 -4.19
CA SER A 14 24.39 -34.02 -4.80
C SER A 14 24.81 -33.88 -6.26
N TRP A 15 24.17 -34.63 -7.17
CA TRP A 15 24.07 -34.18 -8.56
C TRP A 15 23.53 -32.75 -8.53
N GLY A 16 24.33 -31.78 -8.97
CA GLY A 16 24.01 -30.36 -8.84
C GLY A 16 22.62 -30.09 -9.41
N GLN A 17 21.66 -29.77 -8.54
CA GLN A 17 20.34 -29.35 -8.98
C GLN A 17 20.50 -28.09 -9.83
N LYS A 18 19.86 -28.08 -11.01
CA LYS A 18 19.86 -26.90 -11.89
C LYS A 18 19.33 -25.69 -11.12
N GLU A 19 19.91 -24.51 -11.37
CA GLU A 19 19.48 -23.27 -10.75
C GLU A 19 18.97 -22.28 -11.80
N TYR A 20 17.91 -21.53 -11.46
CA TYR A 20 17.27 -20.59 -12.36
C TYR A 20 17.05 -19.25 -11.67
N ASN A 21 17.36 -18.16 -12.38
CA ASN A 21 16.94 -16.83 -11.98
C ASN A 21 15.44 -16.68 -12.26
N ILE A 22 14.68 -16.21 -11.27
CA ILE A 22 13.24 -15.94 -11.36
C ILE A 22 12.88 -15.02 -12.54
N ASP A 23 13.76 -14.10 -12.92
CA ASP A 23 13.52 -13.15 -14.01
C ASP A 23 13.58 -13.82 -15.40
N HIS A 24 14.19 -14.99 -15.50
CA HIS A 24 14.34 -15.76 -16.75
C HIS A 24 13.28 -16.85 -16.94
N ILE A 25 12.34 -16.94 -16.00
CA ILE A 25 11.23 -17.89 -16.06
C ILE A 25 9.90 -17.12 -16.03
N GLU A 26 8.86 -17.72 -16.56
CA GLU A 26 7.53 -17.13 -16.58
C GLU A 26 6.46 -18.20 -16.33
N LYS A 27 5.31 -17.78 -15.82
CA LYS A 27 4.19 -18.68 -15.58
C LYS A 27 3.33 -18.75 -16.83
N GLN A 28 3.18 -19.96 -17.40
CA GLN A 28 2.28 -20.26 -18.51
C GLN A 28 1.24 -21.28 -18.04
N GLY A 29 -0.03 -20.83 -17.92
CA GLY A 29 -1.08 -21.65 -17.30
C GLY A 29 -0.77 -21.94 -15.83
N VAL A 30 -0.60 -23.22 -15.49
CA VAL A 30 -0.33 -23.67 -14.11
C VAL A 30 1.15 -23.96 -13.82
N VAL A 31 2.03 -23.86 -14.81
CA VAL A 31 3.46 -24.20 -14.70
C VAL A 31 4.36 -23.02 -15.03
N TYR A 32 5.56 -23.03 -14.47
CA TYR A 32 6.65 -22.13 -14.81
C TYR A 32 7.57 -22.77 -15.85
N LYS A 33 7.91 -21.98 -16.87
CA LYS A 33 8.81 -22.35 -17.96
C LYS A 33 9.91 -21.32 -18.15
N GLN A 34 11.03 -21.73 -18.73
CA GLN A 34 12.09 -20.81 -19.13
C GLN A 34 11.63 -19.94 -20.30
N LYS A 35 11.84 -18.63 -20.21
CA LYS A 35 11.42 -17.68 -21.27
C LYS A 35 12.09 -17.94 -22.62
N VAL A 36 13.31 -18.49 -22.61
CA VAL A 36 14.14 -18.66 -23.82
C VAL A 36 13.85 -19.99 -24.53
N SER A 37 13.65 -21.06 -23.78
CA SER A 37 13.52 -22.43 -24.34
C SER A 37 12.12 -23.00 -24.23
N ASP A 38 11.22 -22.35 -23.51
CA ASP A 38 9.89 -22.87 -23.14
C ASP A 38 9.93 -24.18 -22.32
N GLU A 39 11.11 -24.59 -21.84
CA GLU A 39 11.28 -25.79 -21.04
C GLU A 39 10.70 -25.62 -19.63
N ILE A 40 10.04 -26.67 -19.13
CA ILE A 40 9.51 -26.73 -17.76
C ILE A 40 10.65 -26.60 -16.75
N VAL A 41 10.46 -25.70 -15.77
CA VAL A 41 11.47 -25.40 -14.77
C VAL A 41 11.48 -26.49 -13.69
N ASN A 42 12.66 -27.09 -13.51
CA ASN A 42 12.93 -28.13 -12.52
C ASN A 42 14.28 -27.84 -11.84
N GLY A 43 14.26 -27.40 -10.58
CA GLY A 43 15.45 -27.05 -9.82
C GLY A 43 15.28 -25.89 -8.86
N ASN A 44 16.40 -25.35 -8.36
CA ASN A 44 16.43 -24.26 -7.38
C ASN A 44 16.20 -22.92 -8.07
N ILE A 45 15.43 -22.06 -7.42
CA ILE A 45 15.08 -20.74 -7.93
C ILE A 45 15.70 -19.69 -7.02
N PHE A 46 16.26 -18.65 -7.63
CA PHE A 46 16.81 -17.51 -6.93
C PHE A 46 16.42 -16.20 -7.61
N GLN A 47 16.59 -15.09 -6.89
CA GLN A 47 16.46 -13.73 -7.39
C GLN A 47 17.81 -13.02 -7.27
N ILE A 48 18.11 -12.13 -8.21
CA ILE A 48 19.21 -11.18 -8.06
C ILE A 48 18.65 -9.84 -7.59
N SER A 49 19.26 -9.27 -6.54
CA SER A 49 18.96 -7.91 -6.08
C SER A 49 20.25 -7.16 -5.78
N GLY A 50 20.62 -6.21 -6.65
CA GLY A 50 21.95 -5.63 -6.64
C GLY A 50 23.00 -6.71 -6.87
N GLU A 51 23.97 -6.82 -5.95
CA GLU A 51 25.00 -7.87 -5.97
C GLU A 51 24.59 -9.16 -5.25
N MET A 52 23.40 -9.19 -4.64
CA MET A 52 22.93 -10.33 -3.84
C MET A 52 22.24 -11.39 -4.70
N LYS A 53 22.58 -12.65 -4.46
CA LYS A 53 21.84 -13.83 -4.94
C LYS A 53 20.98 -14.39 -3.83
N LEU A 54 19.67 -14.17 -3.91
CA LEU A 54 18.71 -14.48 -2.85
C LEU A 54 17.92 -15.76 -3.22
N PRO A 55 18.02 -16.85 -2.42
CA PRO A 55 17.35 -18.11 -2.74
C PRO A 55 15.83 -17.99 -2.50
N LEU A 56 15.02 -18.42 -3.47
CA LEU A 56 13.56 -18.37 -3.37
C LEU A 56 12.94 -19.71 -2.99
N GLY A 57 13.47 -20.84 -3.48
CA GLY A 57 12.91 -22.16 -3.21
C GLY A 57 13.17 -23.12 -4.36
N MET A 58 12.39 -24.19 -4.44
CA MET A 58 12.54 -25.24 -5.46
C MET A 58 11.29 -25.34 -6.33
N MET A 59 11.49 -25.61 -7.61
CA MET A 59 10.43 -26.02 -8.53
C MET A 59 10.58 -27.48 -8.96
N LYS A 60 9.44 -28.17 -9.03
CA LYS A 60 9.28 -29.53 -9.54
C LYS A 60 8.11 -29.52 -10.52
N ASP A 61 8.32 -30.02 -11.72
CA ASP A 61 7.38 -30.01 -12.85
C ASP A 61 6.78 -28.63 -13.12
N GLY A 62 7.61 -27.58 -13.00
CA GLY A 62 7.21 -26.20 -13.18
C GLY A 62 6.32 -25.65 -12.06
N LYS A 63 6.12 -26.37 -10.96
CA LYS A 63 5.35 -25.91 -9.80
C LYS A 63 6.29 -25.66 -8.62
N LYS A 64 5.95 -24.68 -7.78
CA LYS A 64 6.68 -24.40 -6.53
C LYS A 64 6.50 -25.58 -5.56
N THR A 65 7.56 -26.06 -4.94
CA THR A 65 7.48 -27.12 -3.91
C THR A 65 8.45 -26.86 -2.76
N GLY A 66 8.15 -27.42 -1.60
CA GLY A 66 8.98 -27.35 -0.41
C GLY A 66 9.05 -25.94 0.17
N LYS A 67 10.13 -25.66 0.92
CA LYS A 67 10.32 -24.37 1.57
C LYS A 67 10.62 -23.29 0.53
N TRP A 68 9.88 -22.20 0.62
CA TRP A 68 10.06 -20.99 -0.16
C TRP A 68 10.30 -19.78 0.73
N MET A 69 11.11 -18.86 0.23
CA MET A 69 11.44 -17.57 0.82
C MET A 69 11.23 -16.48 -0.22
N VAL A 70 10.73 -15.33 0.20
CA VAL A 70 10.59 -14.12 -0.60
C VAL A 70 11.34 -13.02 0.12
N TRP A 71 11.99 -12.14 -0.61
CA TRP A 71 12.89 -11.12 -0.07
C TRP A 71 12.48 -9.72 -0.55
N TYR A 72 12.85 -8.71 0.22
CA TYR A 72 12.90 -7.33 -0.24
C TYR A 72 14.22 -7.08 -0.99
N ASN A 73 14.27 -5.98 -1.76
CA ASN A 73 15.44 -5.64 -2.56
C ASN A 73 16.73 -5.41 -1.74
N ASP A 74 16.60 -5.14 -0.44
CA ASP A 74 17.75 -4.99 0.48
C ASP A 74 18.19 -6.31 1.14
N GLY A 75 17.63 -7.44 0.71
CA GLY A 75 17.99 -8.76 1.25
C GLY A 75 17.30 -9.11 2.57
N THR A 76 16.42 -8.26 3.10
CA THR A 76 15.60 -8.62 4.26
C THR A 76 14.48 -9.58 3.84
N LYS A 77 14.16 -10.58 4.68
CA LYS A 77 13.06 -11.52 4.40
C LYS A 77 11.74 -10.77 4.33
N LYS A 78 10.94 -11.08 3.31
CA LYS A 78 9.56 -10.61 3.11
C LYS A 78 8.55 -11.69 3.46
N GLN A 79 8.80 -12.94 3.07
CA GLN A 79 7.93 -14.09 3.36
C GLN A 79 8.74 -15.37 3.47
N GLU A 80 8.25 -16.36 4.21
CA GLU A 80 8.68 -17.75 4.07
C GLU A 80 7.55 -18.72 4.41
N GLY A 81 7.61 -19.91 3.85
CA GLY A 81 6.69 -21.01 4.18
C GLY A 81 6.86 -22.17 3.21
N THR A 82 5.89 -23.08 3.15
CA THR A 82 6.01 -24.31 2.37
C THR A 82 4.97 -24.35 1.26
N PHE A 83 5.35 -24.85 0.09
CA PHE A 83 4.44 -25.29 -0.96
C PHE A 83 4.38 -26.81 -1.00
N ASN A 84 3.21 -27.38 -1.25
CA ASN A 84 3.06 -28.79 -1.58
C ASN A 84 3.44 -29.04 -3.06
N ASP A 85 3.50 -30.31 -3.47
CA ASP A 85 3.89 -30.71 -4.83
C ASP A 85 2.91 -30.24 -5.92
N ASP A 86 1.72 -29.77 -5.55
CA ASP A 86 0.75 -29.15 -6.46
C ASP A 86 0.99 -27.66 -6.71
N GLY A 87 2.03 -27.06 -6.11
CA GLY A 87 2.27 -25.63 -6.25
C GLY A 87 1.42 -24.77 -5.33
N ARG A 88 0.74 -25.37 -4.35
CA ARG A 88 -0.16 -24.69 -3.42
C ARG A 88 0.53 -24.47 -2.08
N ARG A 89 0.24 -23.36 -1.41
CA ARG A 89 0.79 -23.07 -0.07
C ARG A 89 0.27 -24.11 0.93
N ASP A 90 1.15 -24.59 1.79
CA ASP A 90 0.87 -25.60 2.80
C ASP A 90 1.53 -25.23 4.14
N GLY A 91 0.83 -25.47 5.24
CA GLY A 91 1.31 -25.26 6.61
C GLY A 91 1.53 -23.80 7.04
N LEU A 92 2.51 -23.60 7.92
CA LEU A 92 2.82 -22.31 8.53
C LEU A 92 3.58 -21.40 7.55
N TRP A 93 3.13 -20.15 7.43
CA TRP A 93 3.84 -19.12 6.69
C TRP A 93 4.12 -17.90 7.56
N THR A 94 5.28 -17.28 7.36
CA THR A 94 5.72 -16.08 8.07
C THR A 94 5.92 -14.94 7.08
N TYR A 95 5.53 -13.72 7.48
CA TYR A 95 5.60 -12.49 6.70
C TYR A 95 6.25 -11.39 7.52
N TRP A 96 7.02 -10.54 6.86
CA TRP A 96 7.68 -9.40 7.49
C TRP A 96 7.30 -8.13 6.71
N ASP A 97 6.75 -7.11 7.38
CA ASP A 97 6.42 -5.82 6.77
C ASP A 97 7.50 -4.78 7.08
N LYS A 98 8.14 -4.26 6.03
CA LYS A 98 9.20 -3.27 6.15
C LYS A 98 8.69 -1.85 6.44
N SER A 99 7.43 -1.55 6.14
CA SER A 99 6.86 -0.20 6.26
C SER A 99 6.64 0.25 7.71
N ASN A 100 6.49 -0.69 8.63
CA ASN A 100 6.30 -0.42 10.06
C ASN A 100 7.23 -1.24 10.98
N GLY A 101 8.11 -2.08 10.41
CA GLY A 101 9.04 -2.93 11.16
C GLY A 101 8.37 -4.07 11.93
N LYS A 102 7.09 -4.38 11.67
CA LYS A 102 6.35 -5.45 12.36
C LYS A 102 6.50 -6.80 11.66
N GLU A 103 6.60 -7.85 12.47
CA GLU A 103 6.60 -9.25 12.04
C GLU A 103 5.18 -9.83 12.18
N TYR A 104 4.74 -10.59 11.19
CA TYR A 104 3.44 -11.27 11.16
C TYR A 104 3.65 -12.77 10.91
N LYS A 105 3.29 -13.63 11.88
CA LYS A 105 3.35 -15.10 11.75
C LYS A 105 1.94 -15.65 11.68
N GLY A 106 1.64 -16.57 10.77
CA GLY A 106 0.29 -17.13 10.64
C GLY A 106 0.26 -18.53 10.06
N LYS A 107 -0.58 -19.42 10.61
CA LYS A 107 -0.84 -20.74 10.02
C LYS A 107 -1.79 -20.56 8.84
N VAL A 108 -1.41 -21.02 7.65
CA VAL A 108 -2.29 -20.99 6.48
C VAL A 108 -3.15 -22.24 6.52
N GLU A 109 -4.45 -22.08 6.66
CA GLU A 109 -5.43 -23.12 6.38
C GLU A 109 -6.15 -22.73 5.09
N VAL A 110 -5.98 -23.55 4.05
CA VAL A 110 -6.65 -23.39 2.76
C VAL A 110 -7.68 -24.51 2.65
N SER A 111 -8.96 -24.17 2.47
CA SER A 111 -10.01 -25.17 2.28
C SER A 111 -11.02 -24.71 1.23
N PHE A 112 -11.02 -25.28 0.01
CA PHE A 112 -12.12 -25.13 -0.97
C PHE A 112 -12.37 -26.40 -1.79
N GLU A 113 -13.65 -26.65 -2.09
CA GLU A 113 -14.20 -27.76 -2.89
C GLU A 113 -13.96 -27.62 -4.41
N ASP A 114 -13.53 -26.46 -4.91
CA ASP A 114 -13.62 -26.09 -6.33
C ASP A 114 -12.45 -25.22 -6.85
N GLY A 115 -11.32 -25.20 -6.14
CA GLY A 115 -10.04 -24.75 -6.70
C GLY A 115 -9.75 -23.23 -6.67
N GLY A 116 -10.60 -22.43 -6.04
CA GLY A 116 -10.25 -21.07 -5.60
C GLY A 116 -9.49 -21.10 -4.26
N VAL A 117 -8.59 -20.14 -4.02
CA VAL A 117 -7.98 -19.90 -2.70
C VAL A 117 -8.77 -18.80 -2.00
N ILE A 118 -9.53 -19.11 -0.94
CA ILE A 118 -10.13 -18.11 -0.04
C ILE A 118 -9.50 -18.29 1.36
N GLY A 119 -8.55 -17.44 1.72
CA GLY A 119 -7.57 -17.73 2.77
C GLY A 119 -8.10 -18.02 4.19
N ALA A 120 -7.21 -18.53 5.03
CA ALA A 120 -7.14 -18.15 6.44
C ALA A 120 -5.68 -18.22 6.91
N MET A 121 -5.13 -17.06 7.30
CA MET A 121 -4.16 -16.96 8.39
C MET A 121 -4.88 -16.41 9.59
N ILE A 122 -4.72 -17.04 10.75
CA ILE A 122 -5.22 -16.51 12.02
C ILE A 122 -4.05 -16.50 13.01
N TYR A 123 -3.56 -15.31 13.32
CA TYR A 123 -2.77 -15.08 14.53
C TYR A 123 -3.04 -13.67 15.06
N ASP A 124 -3.18 -13.56 16.37
CA ASP A 124 -3.32 -12.29 17.11
C ASP A 124 -4.38 -11.32 16.56
N GLY A 125 -5.49 -11.89 16.05
CA GLY A 125 -6.54 -11.08 15.48
C GLY A 125 -6.15 -10.43 14.16
N GLY A 126 -5.70 -11.21 13.18
CA GLY A 126 -5.45 -10.72 11.81
C GLY A 126 -5.45 -11.85 10.78
N GLY A 127 -5.72 -11.52 9.51
CA GLY A 127 -5.72 -12.47 8.39
C GLY A 127 -5.44 -11.84 7.03
N PHE A 128 -4.88 -12.62 6.12
CA PHE A 128 -4.50 -12.20 4.77
C PHE A 128 -5.43 -12.80 3.70
N GLU A 129 -5.61 -12.07 2.61
CA GLU A 129 -6.21 -12.55 1.36
C GLU A 129 -5.18 -12.50 0.24
N TRP A 130 -5.33 -13.36 -0.77
CA TRP A 130 -4.48 -13.39 -1.96
C TRP A 130 -5.31 -13.24 -3.23
N TYR A 131 -4.67 -12.69 -4.26
CA TYR A 131 -5.17 -12.76 -5.62
C TYR A 131 -4.97 -14.17 -6.21
N PRO A 132 -5.66 -14.54 -7.31
CA PRO A 132 -5.44 -15.80 -8.02
C PRO A 132 -4.00 -16.00 -8.53
N ASN A 133 -3.23 -14.92 -8.67
CA ASN A 133 -1.81 -14.95 -9.03
C ASN A 133 -0.87 -15.26 -7.84
N ASN A 134 -1.41 -15.48 -6.63
CA ASN A 134 -0.73 -15.71 -5.35
C ASN A 134 -0.03 -14.50 -4.73
N GLU A 135 -0.21 -13.29 -5.26
CA GLU A 135 0.19 -12.04 -4.61
C GLU A 135 -0.78 -11.68 -3.48
N ILE A 136 -0.29 -10.98 -2.47
CA ILE A 136 -1.11 -10.53 -1.33
C ILE A 136 -2.12 -9.51 -1.86
N LYS A 137 -3.40 -9.72 -1.54
CA LYS A 137 -4.50 -8.82 -1.85
C LYS A 137 -4.82 -7.90 -0.68
N SER A 138 -4.90 -8.46 0.53
CA SER A 138 -5.17 -7.66 1.73
C SER A 138 -4.65 -8.31 3.00
N TYR A 139 -4.54 -7.49 4.03
CA TYR A 139 -4.31 -7.83 5.41
C TYR A 139 -5.41 -7.14 6.21
N ASN A 140 -6.07 -7.89 7.07
CA ASN A 140 -7.21 -7.45 7.84
C ASN A 140 -6.98 -7.79 9.31
N SER A 141 -6.93 -6.80 10.20
CA SER A 141 -6.90 -7.03 11.65
C SER A 141 -8.31 -7.13 12.24
N TYR A 142 -8.48 -8.08 13.16
CA TYR A 142 -9.70 -8.44 13.85
C TYR A 142 -9.49 -8.33 15.37
N LYS A 143 -10.42 -7.70 16.06
CA LYS A 143 -10.55 -7.77 17.52
C LYS A 143 -11.83 -8.52 17.86
N ASN A 144 -11.73 -9.56 18.68
CA ASN A 144 -12.87 -10.40 19.10
C ASN A 144 -13.73 -10.91 17.91
N GLY A 145 -13.09 -11.30 16.82
CA GLY A 145 -13.76 -11.81 15.62
C GLY A 145 -14.38 -10.74 14.71
N THR A 146 -14.22 -9.45 15.01
CA THR A 146 -14.72 -8.34 14.19
C THR A 146 -13.56 -7.52 13.62
N LEU A 147 -13.67 -7.05 12.36
CA LEU A 147 -12.69 -6.15 11.75
C LEU A 147 -12.55 -4.87 12.57
N ASP A 148 -11.45 -4.77 13.31
CA ASP A 148 -11.16 -3.69 14.26
C ASP A 148 -9.64 -3.67 14.45
N GLY A 149 -9.00 -2.73 13.77
CA GLY A 149 -7.57 -2.63 13.62
C GLY A 149 -7.15 -2.22 12.21
N LEU A 150 -5.87 -2.44 11.92
CA LEU A 150 -5.24 -2.10 10.65
C LEU A 150 -5.79 -2.96 9.50
N ILE A 151 -6.11 -2.31 8.39
CA ILE A 151 -6.41 -2.93 7.11
C ILE A 151 -5.45 -2.36 6.09
N THR A 152 -4.77 -3.25 5.37
CA THR A 152 -3.90 -2.89 4.24
C THR A 152 -4.36 -3.67 3.02
N ARG A 153 -4.42 -3.01 1.86
CA ARG A 153 -4.73 -3.62 0.57
C ARG A 153 -3.61 -3.33 -0.41
N TRP A 154 -3.41 -4.25 -1.34
CA TRP A 154 -2.41 -4.14 -2.39
C TRP A 154 -3.08 -4.38 -3.74
N TYR A 155 -2.56 -3.71 -4.77
CA TYR A 155 -2.84 -4.06 -6.16
C TYR A 155 -2.24 -5.44 -6.49
N ASP A 156 -2.71 -6.05 -7.57
CA ASP A 156 -2.22 -7.36 -8.06
C ASP A 156 -0.73 -7.35 -8.45
N ASN A 157 -0.15 -6.18 -8.69
CA ASN A 157 1.28 -5.93 -8.91
C ASN A 157 2.10 -5.82 -7.61
N GLY A 158 1.46 -5.98 -6.44
CA GLY A 158 2.09 -5.93 -5.12
C GLY A 158 2.35 -4.53 -4.56
N GLN A 159 1.96 -3.44 -5.25
CA GLN A 159 2.00 -2.08 -4.71
C GLN A 159 0.88 -1.86 -3.70
N LYS A 160 1.11 -1.09 -2.64
CA LYS A 160 0.04 -0.72 -1.69
C LYS A 160 -1.04 0.05 -2.44
N GLU A 161 -2.30 -0.29 -2.17
CA GLU A 161 -3.49 0.39 -2.70
C GLU A 161 -4.06 1.32 -1.63
N THR A 162 -4.37 0.77 -0.46
CA THR A 162 -4.93 1.52 0.68
C THR A 162 -4.44 0.96 1.99
N GLU A 163 -4.30 1.84 2.98
CA GLU A 163 -4.01 1.47 4.36
C GLU A 163 -4.84 2.36 5.28
N TYR A 164 -5.57 1.74 6.21
CA TYR A 164 -6.45 2.44 7.14
C TYR A 164 -6.73 1.61 8.37
N THR A 165 -7.21 2.26 9.43
CA THR A 165 -7.61 1.58 10.67
C THR A 165 -9.12 1.67 10.85
N LEU A 166 -9.72 0.57 11.30
CA LEU A 166 -11.09 0.53 11.79
C LEU A 166 -11.10 0.43 13.31
N LYS A 167 -12.07 1.08 13.94
CA LYS A 167 -12.42 0.90 15.35
C LYS A 167 -13.93 0.86 15.47
N ASN A 168 -14.48 -0.20 16.07
CA ASN A 168 -15.93 -0.41 16.13
C ASN A 168 -16.62 -0.27 14.75
N ARG A 169 -16.00 -0.81 13.69
CA ARG A 169 -16.46 -0.75 12.28
C ARG A 169 -16.44 0.64 11.60
N ASN A 170 -15.89 1.66 12.25
CA ASN A 170 -15.72 3.00 11.66
C ASN A 170 -14.24 3.27 11.37
N TYR A 171 -13.94 4.08 10.36
CA TYR A 171 -12.57 4.58 10.13
C TYR A 171 -12.09 5.38 11.35
N ASP A 172 -10.93 5.05 11.89
CA ASP A 172 -10.36 5.69 13.07
C ASP A 172 -8.83 5.69 13.00
N GLY A 173 -8.22 6.86 12.82
CA GLY A 173 -6.79 7.02 12.61
C GLY A 173 -6.42 7.35 11.16
N LEU A 174 -5.14 7.13 10.83
CA LEU A 174 -4.57 7.46 9.53
C LEU A 174 -5.20 6.60 8.42
N PHE A 175 -5.56 7.27 7.32
CA PHE A 175 -5.95 6.69 6.06
C PHE A 175 -4.99 7.18 4.99
N THR A 176 -4.45 6.25 4.19
CA THR A 176 -3.65 6.57 3.01
C THR A 176 -4.10 5.72 1.84
N ARG A 177 -4.21 6.33 0.67
CA ARG A 177 -4.46 5.67 -0.61
C ARG A 177 -3.36 6.01 -1.60
N TRP A 178 -2.94 5.00 -2.35
CA TRP A 178 -1.94 5.10 -3.41
C TRP A 178 -2.54 4.63 -4.73
N ARG A 179 -1.98 5.17 -5.82
CA ARG A 179 -2.25 4.71 -7.19
C ARG A 179 -1.44 3.46 -7.50
N VAL A 180 -1.81 2.77 -8.59
CA VAL A 180 -1.11 1.57 -9.08
C VAL A 180 0.39 1.77 -9.34
N ASN A 181 0.82 3.01 -9.62
CA ASN A 181 2.22 3.39 -9.82
C ASN A 181 2.98 3.71 -8.52
N GLY A 182 2.35 3.54 -7.35
CA GLY A 182 2.92 3.85 -6.03
C GLY A 182 2.83 5.32 -5.61
N GLY A 183 2.35 6.22 -6.47
CA GLY A 183 2.13 7.63 -6.12
C GLY A 183 0.98 7.80 -5.13
N LYS A 184 1.17 8.59 -4.07
CA LYS A 184 0.10 8.92 -3.12
C LYS A 184 -1.06 9.61 -3.85
N GLU A 185 -2.28 9.17 -3.57
CA GLU A 185 -3.51 9.75 -4.08
C GLU A 185 -4.15 10.68 -3.06
N ARG A 186 -4.29 10.20 -1.83
CA ARG A 186 -4.85 10.96 -0.71
C ARG A 186 -4.45 10.38 0.63
N GLU A 187 -4.39 11.24 1.62
CA GLU A 187 -4.00 10.93 2.98
C GLU A 187 -4.70 11.86 3.95
N GLY A 188 -5.11 11.32 5.08
CA GLY A 188 -5.63 12.12 6.18
C GLY A 188 -6.09 11.23 7.32
N THR A 189 -6.59 11.84 8.38
CA THR A 189 -7.06 11.11 9.55
C THR A 189 -8.58 11.06 9.57
N PHE A 190 -9.12 9.93 10.04
CA PHE A 190 -10.51 9.79 10.41
C PHE A 190 -10.65 9.67 11.92
N LYS A 191 -11.80 10.07 12.44
CA LYS A 191 -12.25 9.81 13.79
C LYS A 191 -13.71 9.43 13.73
N ASP A 192 -14.07 8.26 14.28
CA ASP A 192 -15.45 7.74 14.26
C ASP A 192 -16.10 7.78 12.86
N GLY A 193 -15.33 7.47 11.81
CA GLY A 193 -15.80 7.41 10.42
C GLY A 193 -15.86 8.76 9.70
N LYS A 194 -15.45 9.85 10.35
CA LYS A 194 -15.51 11.22 9.81
C LYS A 194 -14.10 11.81 9.67
N LYS A 195 -13.87 12.62 8.64
CA LYS A 195 -12.56 13.28 8.43
C LYS A 195 -12.23 14.16 9.64
N ASP A 196 -11.03 14.00 10.20
CA ASP A 196 -10.55 14.76 11.34
C ASP A 196 -9.07 15.10 11.13
N GLY A 197 -8.69 16.35 11.38
CA GLY A 197 -7.34 16.84 11.16
C GLY A 197 -6.99 17.06 9.68
N LYS A 198 -5.70 16.99 9.38
CA LYS A 198 -5.14 17.37 8.09
C LYS A 198 -5.43 16.33 7.02
N TRP A 199 -5.94 16.79 5.89
CA TRP A 199 -6.15 16.01 4.68
C TRP A 199 -5.35 16.59 3.52
N THR A 200 -4.74 15.72 2.73
CA THR A 200 -3.99 16.09 1.53
C THR A 200 -4.41 15.16 0.39
N GLU A 201 -4.56 15.72 -0.80
CA GLU A 201 -4.76 14.99 -2.04
C GLU A 201 -3.72 15.43 -3.06
N TRP A 202 -3.34 14.52 -3.96
CA TRP A 202 -2.30 14.76 -4.96
C TRP A 202 -2.82 14.45 -6.37
N TYR A 203 -2.30 15.19 -7.35
CA TYR A 203 -2.44 14.85 -8.77
C TYR A 203 -1.59 13.62 -9.12
N ASP A 204 -1.84 13.04 -10.30
CA ASP A 204 -1.13 11.85 -10.79
C ASP A 204 0.37 12.09 -10.99
N ASN A 205 0.77 13.34 -11.22
CA ASN A 205 2.17 13.77 -11.34
C ASN A 205 2.87 13.99 -9.98
N GLY A 206 2.20 13.70 -8.86
CA GLY A 206 2.73 13.83 -7.51
C GLY A 206 2.68 15.24 -6.93
N GLN A 207 2.22 16.25 -7.67
CA GLN A 207 1.97 17.59 -7.11
C GLN A 207 0.74 17.55 -6.19
N LYS A 208 0.77 18.33 -5.11
CA LYS A 208 -0.43 18.48 -4.26
C LYS A 208 -1.56 19.06 -5.10
N MET A 209 -2.76 18.53 -4.91
CA MET A 209 -4.00 19.07 -5.45
C MET A 209 -4.66 19.98 -4.42
N TYR A 210 -4.71 19.51 -3.17
CA TYR A 210 -5.28 20.27 -2.07
C TYR A 210 -4.72 19.77 -0.73
N GLU A 211 -4.70 20.68 0.23
CA GLU A 211 -4.42 20.42 1.63
C GLU A 211 -5.36 21.28 2.49
N GLY A 212 -5.96 20.68 3.52
CA GLY A 212 -6.76 21.42 4.49
C GLY A 212 -7.07 20.62 5.75
N THR A 213 -7.48 21.33 6.79
CA THR A 213 -7.76 20.74 8.11
C THR A 213 -9.27 20.65 8.34
N TYR A 214 -9.74 19.47 8.72
CA TYR A 214 -11.09 19.24 9.19
C TYR A 214 -11.13 19.22 10.72
N LYS A 215 -12.17 19.80 11.31
CA LYS A 215 -12.40 19.76 12.76
C LYS A 215 -13.88 19.87 13.07
N GLY A 216 -14.38 18.93 13.87
CA GLY A 216 -15.78 18.89 14.26
C GLY A 216 -16.72 18.57 13.10
N LEU A 217 -18.01 18.51 13.43
CA LEU A 217 -19.09 18.16 12.50
C LEU A 217 -20.14 19.27 12.48
N ASP A 218 -20.80 19.45 11.35
CA ASP A 218 -21.96 20.33 11.26
C ASP A 218 -23.21 19.68 11.89
N LYS A 219 -24.35 20.38 11.83
CA LYS A 219 -25.63 19.89 12.38
C LYS A 219 -26.15 18.61 11.70
N TRP A 220 -25.63 18.25 10.54
CA TRP A 220 -25.99 17.04 9.78
C TRP A 220 -24.98 15.91 9.99
N GLY A 221 -23.91 16.18 10.75
CA GLY A 221 -22.85 15.21 11.04
C GLY A 221 -21.76 15.16 9.97
N ASP A 222 -21.62 16.21 9.15
CA ASP A 222 -20.62 16.28 8.10
C ASP A 222 -19.34 17.01 8.56
N PRO A 223 -18.14 16.52 8.19
CA PRO A 223 -16.88 17.14 8.58
C PRO A 223 -16.76 18.57 8.08
N GLN A 224 -16.33 19.47 8.96
CA GLN A 224 -16.17 20.88 8.62
C GLN A 224 -14.69 21.23 8.43
N LEU A 225 -14.37 22.00 7.39
CA LEU A 225 -13.06 22.62 7.27
C LEU A 225 -12.90 23.69 8.37
N ASP A 226 -11.78 23.65 9.08
CA ASP A 226 -11.43 24.60 10.13
C ASP A 226 -9.91 24.72 10.20
N GLY A 227 -9.41 25.88 9.77
CA GLY A 227 -7.99 26.15 9.59
C GLY A 227 -7.60 26.44 8.14
N VAL A 228 -6.29 26.39 7.89
CA VAL A 228 -5.71 26.75 6.58
C VAL A 228 -6.15 25.76 5.51
N TYR A 229 -6.55 26.29 4.38
CA TYR A 229 -6.80 25.58 3.15
C TYR A 229 -5.85 26.08 2.07
N THR A 230 -5.23 25.15 1.35
CA THR A 230 -4.48 25.47 0.13
C THR A 230 -4.90 24.50 -0.98
N GLY A 231 -5.16 25.05 -2.16
CA GLY A 231 -5.37 24.29 -3.39
C GLY A 231 -4.31 24.69 -4.41
N TRP A 232 -3.89 23.75 -5.24
CA TRP A 232 -2.89 23.96 -6.29
C TRP A 232 -3.41 23.44 -7.63
N TYR A 233 -2.83 23.97 -8.70
CA TYR A 233 -2.92 23.37 -10.03
C TYR A 233 -1.93 22.21 -10.16
N ASP A 234 -2.16 21.37 -11.17
CA ASP A 234 -1.29 20.28 -11.59
C ASP A 234 0.16 20.72 -11.87
N ASN A 235 0.40 21.97 -12.25
CA ASN A 235 1.75 22.53 -12.44
C ASN A 235 2.43 22.99 -11.14
N GLY A 236 1.81 22.75 -9.97
CA GLY A 236 2.34 23.14 -8.65
C GLY A 236 2.08 24.60 -8.26
N GLN A 237 1.50 25.42 -9.15
CA GLN A 237 1.12 26.80 -8.82
C GLN A 237 -0.07 26.79 -7.85
N LYS A 238 -0.05 27.66 -6.82
CA LYS A 238 -1.21 27.84 -5.95
C LYS A 238 -2.41 28.26 -6.80
N ARG A 239 -3.56 27.62 -6.55
CA ARG A 239 -4.86 27.94 -7.15
C ARG A 239 -5.71 28.76 -6.19
N SER A 240 -5.65 28.43 -4.91
CA SER A 240 -6.48 29.01 -3.86
C SER A 240 -5.80 28.87 -2.50
N TYR A 241 -5.95 29.87 -1.64
CA TYR A 241 -5.38 29.88 -0.29
C TYR A 241 -6.26 30.73 0.61
N GLY A 242 -6.55 30.24 1.80
CA GLY A 242 -7.30 30.98 2.80
C GLY A 242 -7.52 30.15 4.05
N THR A 243 -8.38 30.65 4.94
CA THR A 243 -8.75 29.97 6.17
C THR A 243 -10.23 29.68 6.15
N TYR A 244 -10.61 28.50 6.63
CA TYR A 244 -11.98 28.21 7.04
C TYR A 244 -12.11 28.32 8.55
N LYS A 245 -13.30 28.71 9.01
CA LYS A 245 -13.71 28.65 10.41
C LYS A 245 -15.09 28.01 10.46
N VAL A 246 -15.18 26.83 11.05
CA VAL A 246 -16.44 26.06 11.20
C VAL A 246 -17.18 25.98 9.85
N GLY A 247 -16.49 25.46 8.83
CA GLY A 247 -17.01 25.22 7.49
C GLY A 247 -17.12 26.45 6.58
N ASN A 248 -16.99 27.67 7.11
CA ASN A 248 -17.16 28.91 6.36
C ASN A 248 -15.82 29.58 6.04
N LYS A 249 -15.70 30.21 4.87
CA LYS A 249 -14.53 31.04 4.54
C LYS A 249 -14.38 32.15 5.59
N ASP A 250 -13.17 32.34 6.08
CA ASP A 250 -12.82 33.34 7.07
C ASP A 250 -11.61 34.16 6.62
N SER A 251 -11.59 35.44 7.00
CA SER A 251 -10.49 36.35 6.73
C SER A 251 -10.20 36.47 5.22
N LYS A 252 -8.93 36.53 4.82
CA LYS A 252 -8.52 36.75 3.43
C LYS A 252 -8.39 35.43 2.67
N TRP A 253 -9.06 35.37 1.54
CA TRP A 253 -8.93 34.34 0.51
C TRP A 253 -8.23 34.92 -0.70
N THR A 254 -7.34 34.15 -1.31
CA THR A 254 -6.65 34.54 -2.53
C THR A 254 -6.69 33.40 -3.52
N TYR A 255 -6.95 33.74 -4.78
CA TYR A 255 -7.02 32.82 -5.89
C TYR A 255 -6.09 33.28 -6.99
N TRP A 256 -5.57 32.33 -7.74
CA TRP A 256 -4.64 32.61 -8.83
C TRP A 256 -5.03 31.86 -10.08
N TYR A 257 -4.66 32.41 -11.22
CA TYR A 257 -4.65 31.70 -12.49
C TYR A 257 -3.49 30.69 -12.53
N LYS A 258 -3.57 29.75 -13.48
CA LYS A 258 -2.53 28.73 -13.70
C LYS A 258 -1.15 29.31 -14.04
N ASN A 259 -1.10 30.54 -14.57
CA ASN A 259 0.14 31.29 -14.83
C ASN A 259 0.74 31.97 -13.59
N GLY A 260 0.10 31.83 -12.43
CA GLY A 260 0.57 32.36 -11.14
C GLY A 260 0.17 33.80 -10.84
N GLN A 261 -0.48 34.49 -11.77
CA GLN A 261 -1.03 35.80 -11.47
C GLN A 261 -2.29 35.68 -10.62
N LYS A 262 -2.50 36.68 -9.73
CA LYS A 262 -3.72 36.75 -8.92
C LYS A 262 -4.93 36.81 -9.83
N MET A 263 -5.98 36.09 -9.45
CA MET A 263 -7.28 36.10 -10.09
C MET A 263 -8.28 36.87 -9.24
N ASP A 264 -8.30 36.58 -7.94
CA ASP A 264 -9.26 37.15 -7.01
C ASP A 264 -8.66 37.21 -5.59
N GLU A 265 -9.13 38.17 -4.81
CA GLU A 265 -8.84 38.37 -3.41
C GLU A 265 -10.12 38.77 -2.70
N GLU A 266 -10.63 37.86 -1.89
CA GLU A 266 -11.89 38.00 -1.16
C GLU A 266 -11.58 38.17 0.33
N THR A 267 -12.26 39.07 1.04
CA THR A 267 -12.21 39.15 2.51
C THR A 267 -13.55 38.75 3.07
N PHE A 268 -13.57 37.81 4.02
CA PHE A 268 -14.75 37.33 4.71
C PHE A 268 -14.70 37.69 6.20
N LYS A 269 -15.88 37.92 6.77
CA LYS A 269 -16.09 38.02 8.21
C LYS A 269 -17.40 37.31 8.56
N ASP A 270 -17.34 36.41 9.54
CA ASP A 270 -18.49 35.62 10.00
C ASP A 270 -19.20 34.88 8.84
N GLY A 271 -18.42 34.40 7.86
CA GLY A 271 -18.91 33.69 6.67
C GLY A 271 -19.47 34.59 5.57
N HIS A 272 -19.53 35.91 5.77
CA HIS A 272 -20.04 36.87 4.79
C HIS A 272 -18.89 37.57 4.04
N LEU A 273 -19.05 37.71 2.72
CA LEU A 273 -18.11 38.45 1.87
C LEU A 273 -18.20 39.95 2.22
N ILE A 274 -17.05 40.53 2.59
CA ILE A 274 -16.92 41.94 2.96
C ILE A 274 -16.34 42.75 1.80
N SER A 275 -15.36 42.20 1.08
CA SER A 275 -14.72 42.86 -0.04
C SER A 275 -14.19 41.85 -1.04
N GLU A 276 -14.12 42.26 -2.29
CA GLU A 276 -13.59 41.46 -3.39
C GLU A 276 -12.74 42.36 -4.29
N LYS A 277 -11.63 41.83 -4.80
CA LYS A 277 -10.82 42.47 -5.83
C LYS A 277 -10.45 41.44 -6.88
N LYS A 278 -10.73 41.73 -8.15
CA LYS A 278 -10.49 40.82 -9.26
C LYS A 278 -9.41 41.32 -10.20
N TRP A 279 -8.73 40.39 -10.85
CA TRP A 279 -7.67 40.67 -11.82
C TRP A 279 -7.88 39.87 -13.12
N ASN A 280 -7.41 40.42 -14.22
CA ASN A 280 -7.28 39.75 -15.50
C ASN A 280 -6.04 38.85 -15.52
N LYS A 281 -5.95 37.96 -16.53
CA LYS A 281 -4.82 37.02 -16.68
C LYS A 281 -3.47 37.69 -16.99
N ASP A 282 -3.48 38.97 -17.36
CA ASP A 282 -2.30 39.80 -17.60
C ASP A 282 -1.85 40.59 -16.36
N GLY A 283 -2.68 40.63 -15.31
CA GLY A 283 -2.38 41.19 -14.01
C GLY A 283 -3.01 42.57 -13.81
N SER A 284 -3.71 43.09 -14.82
CA SER A 284 -4.53 44.29 -14.67
C SER A 284 -5.71 44.02 -13.73
N VAL A 285 -6.05 45.02 -12.90
CA VAL A 285 -7.23 44.95 -12.02
C VAL A 285 -8.48 45.05 -12.92
N LYS A 286 -9.50 44.23 -12.65
CA LYS A 286 -10.81 44.39 -13.28
C LYS A 286 -11.51 45.57 -12.64
N GLU A 287 -11.90 46.56 -13.46
CA GLU A 287 -12.77 47.66 -13.07
C GLU A 287 -14.18 47.17 -12.70
#